data_AF-B3M7S2-F1
#
_entry.id   AF-B3M7S2-F1
#
_cell.length_a   1.000
_cell.length_b   1.000
_cell.length_c   1.000
_cell.angle_alpha   90.00
_cell.angle_beta   90.00
_cell.angle_gamma   90.00
#
_symmetry.space_group_name_H-M   'P 1'
#
loop_
_entity.id
_entity.type
_entity.pdbx_description
1 polymer ?
#
loop_
_entity_poly.entity_id
_entity_poly.type
_entity_poly.pdbx_seq_one_letter_code
_entity_poly.pdbx_strand_id
1 'polypeptide(L)'
;MTLAHRALFTWFIVLVFLILLCLRLDPHTTWNWFVTFTPLWFFDCILIVYVIIKFIRKWRNLNRLTHLLLLYKWNIGGVLLTITSQVMICLTLEYPQQIPIYVTITPLILLLSTAIFYVGSRLGKREGWLR
;
A
#
# COMPACT_ATOMS: atom_id res chain seq x y z
N MET A 1 22.60 7.74 -6.68
CA MET A 1 22.83 6.28 -6.64
C MET A 1 21.74 5.48 -5.90
N THR A 2 21.02 6.01 -4.90
CA THR A 2 20.01 5.24 -4.13
C THR A 2 18.56 5.30 -4.64
N LEU A 3 18.19 6.33 -5.40
CA LEU A 3 16.84 6.49 -5.97
C LEU A 3 16.56 5.51 -7.11
N ALA A 4 17.50 5.37 -8.05
CA ALA A 4 17.38 4.44 -9.16
C ALA A 4 17.26 2.98 -8.68
N HIS A 5 18.05 2.61 -7.68
CA HIS A 5 18.00 1.26 -7.11
C HIS A 5 16.64 0.95 -6.45
N ARG A 6 16.04 1.93 -5.74
CA ARG A 6 14.70 1.79 -5.16
C ARG A 6 13.63 1.63 -6.23
N ALA A 7 13.72 2.43 -7.29
CA ALA A 7 12.78 2.35 -8.41
C ALA A 7 12.89 0.99 -9.10
N LEU A 8 14.10 0.55 -9.45
CA LEU A 8 14.34 -0.75 -10.08
C LEU A 8 13.80 -1.90 -9.23
N PHE A 9 14.00 -1.85 -7.92
CA PHE A 9 13.46 -2.85 -7.00
C PHE A 9 11.92 -2.90 -7.02
N THR A 10 11.24 -1.74 -6.97
CA THR A 10 9.77 -1.69 -7.07
C THR A 10 9.27 -2.18 -8.43
N TRP A 11 9.93 -1.79 -9.52
CA TRP A 11 9.56 -2.24 -10.87
C TRP A 11 9.75 -3.75 -11.04
N PHE A 12 10.82 -4.30 -10.47
CA PHE A 12 11.07 -5.73 -10.48
C PHE A 12 9.98 -6.51 -9.74
N ILE A 13 9.58 -6.06 -8.55
CA ILE A 13 8.47 -6.68 -7.79
C ILE A 13 7.16 -6.64 -8.59
N VAL A 14 6.86 -5.49 -9.21
CA VAL A 14 5.65 -5.34 -10.04
C VAL A 14 5.70 -6.26 -11.27
N LEU A 15 6.85 -6.42 -11.90
CA LEU A 15 7.04 -7.37 -13.01
C LEU A 15 6.80 -8.82 -12.57
N VAL A 16 7.37 -9.23 -11.42
CA VAL A 16 7.15 -10.57 -10.87
C VAL A 16 5.67 -10.80 -10.57
N PHE A 17 5.00 -9.81 -9.97
CA PHE A 17 3.55 -9.87 -9.74
C PHE A 17 2.77 -10.04 -11.05
N LEU A 18 3.11 -9.28 -12.09
CA LEU A 18 2.43 -9.35 -13.38
C LEU A 18 2.62 -10.73 -14.05
N ILE A 19 3.83 -11.30 -13.96
CA ILE A 19 4.12 -12.64 -14.49
C ILE A 19 3.27 -13.70 -13.76
N LEU A 20 3.22 -13.66 -12.43
CA LEU A 20 2.38 -14.58 -11.64
C LEU A 20 0.89 -14.39 -11.96
N LEU A 21 0.45 -13.15 -12.16
CA LEU A 21 -0.93 -12.82 -12.53
C LEU A 21 -1.29 -13.41 -13.90
N CYS A 22 -0.43 -13.25 -14.89
CA CYS A 22 -0.61 -13.86 -16.21
C CYS A 22 -0.62 -15.40 -16.12
N LEU A 23 0.26 -15.99 -15.31
CA LEU A 23 0.34 -17.44 -15.13
C LEU A 23 -0.92 -18.01 -14.45
N ARG A 24 -1.55 -17.24 -13.57
CA ARG A 24 -2.82 -17.61 -12.93
C ARG A 24 -4.03 -17.42 -13.86
N LEU A 25 -3.94 -16.50 -14.83
CA LEU A 25 -4.97 -16.36 -15.87
C LEU A 25 -5.02 -17.58 -16.79
N ASP A 26 -3.95 -18.38 -16.81
CA ASP A 26 -3.91 -19.64 -17.51
C ASP A 26 -4.75 -20.71 -16.77
N PRO A 27 -5.70 -21.38 -17.46
CA PRO A 27 -6.60 -22.36 -16.85
C PRO A 27 -5.89 -23.60 -16.28
N HIS A 28 -4.61 -23.84 -16.61
CA HIS A 28 -3.85 -24.99 -16.10
C HIS A 28 -3.33 -24.80 -14.66
N THR A 29 -3.24 -23.56 -14.18
CA THR A 29 -2.74 -23.26 -12.83
C THR A 29 -3.90 -23.19 -11.84
N THR A 30 -3.99 -24.11 -10.88
CA THR A 30 -5.05 -24.17 -9.83
C THR A 30 -4.67 -23.47 -8.52
N TRP A 31 -3.60 -22.66 -8.51
CA TRP A 31 -3.05 -22.08 -7.29
C TRP A 31 -3.98 -21.04 -6.65
N ASN A 32 -3.96 -20.95 -5.31
CA ASN A 32 -4.74 -19.96 -4.57
C ASN A 32 -4.30 -18.53 -4.96
N TRP A 33 -5.24 -17.60 -5.13
CA TRP A 33 -4.96 -16.20 -5.46
C TRP A 33 -4.03 -15.53 -4.45
N PHE A 34 -4.00 -16.00 -3.20
CA PHE A 34 -3.06 -15.54 -2.20
C PHE A 34 -1.58 -15.69 -2.65
N VAL A 35 -1.25 -16.78 -3.34
CA VAL A 35 0.12 -17.05 -3.80
C VAL A 35 0.53 -16.09 -4.91
N THR A 36 -0.40 -15.77 -5.83
CA THR A 36 -0.18 -14.79 -6.90
C THR A 36 0.18 -13.40 -6.36
N PHE A 37 -0.41 -13.01 -5.23
CA PHE A 37 -0.13 -11.71 -4.59
C PHE A 37 1.12 -11.71 -3.71
N THR A 38 1.75 -12.85 -3.41
CA THR A 38 2.96 -12.97 -2.57
C THR A 38 4.02 -11.87 -2.79
N PRO A 39 4.44 -11.52 -4.03
CA PRO A 39 5.42 -10.44 -4.24
C PRO A 39 4.96 -9.08 -3.70
N LEU A 40 3.66 -8.76 -3.75
CA LEU A 40 3.11 -7.54 -3.16
C LEU A 40 3.12 -7.61 -1.64
N TRP A 41 2.67 -8.72 -1.05
CA TRP A 41 2.73 -8.94 0.40
C TRP A 41 4.14 -8.76 0.96
N PHE A 42 5.15 -9.28 0.25
CA PHE A 42 6.55 -9.12 0.64
C PHE A 42 6.98 -7.65 0.67
N PHE A 43 6.53 -6.85 -0.30
CA PHE A 43 6.80 -5.42 -0.34
C PHE A 43 6.11 -4.67 0.81
N ASP A 44 4.85 -5.01 1.10
CA ASP A 44 4.11 -4.43 2.22
C ASP A 44 4.76 -4.76 3.57
N CYS A 45 5.27 -5.98 3.75
CA CYS A 45 6.06 -6.35 4.92
C CYS A 45 7.31 -5.48 5.09
N ILE A 46 8.06 -5.23 4.01
CA ILE A 46 9.24 -4.35 4.05
C ILE A 46 8.84 -2.92 4.45
N LEU A 47 7.74 -2.40 3.91
CA LEU A 47 7.21 -1.08 4.26
C LEU A 47 6.84 -1.00 5.75
N ILE A 48 6.14 -2.00 6.28
CA ILE A 48 5.79 -2.09 7.70
C ILE A 48 7.06 -2.09 8.56
N VAL A 49 8.04 -2.92 8.23
CA VAL A 49 9.32 -2.99 8.97
C VAL A 49 10.02 -1.64 8.96
N TYR A 50 10.05 -0.94 7.82
CA TYR A 50 10.63 0.40 7.73
C TYR A 50 9.92 1.42 8.64
N VAL A 51 8.58 1.38 8.69
CA VAL A 51 7.78 2.22 9.60
C VAL A 51 8.09 1.90 11.06
N ILE A 52 8.16 0.62 11.42
CA ILE A 52 8.45 0.15 12.78
C ILE A 52 9.86 0.59 13.21
N ILE A 53 10.89 0.39 12.38
CA ILE A 53 12.26 0.83 12.70
C ILE A 53 12.30 2.34 12.91
N LYS A 54 11.63 3.10 12.05
CA LYS A 54 11.54 4.56 12.17
C LYS A 54 10.82 4.98 13.45
N PHE A 55 9.80 4.24 13.85
CA PHE A 55 9.07 4.43 15.09
C PHE A 55 9.97 4.16 16.30
N ILE A 56 10.61 3.00 16.38
CA ILE A 56 11.51 2.59 17.47
C ILE A 56 12.64 3.60 17.65
N ARG A 57 13.30 4.02 16.57
CA ARG A 57 14.38 5.03 16.63
C ARG A 57 13.92 6.37 17.20
N LYS A 58 12.65 6.72 17.02
CA LYS A 58 12.07 7.99 17.49
C LYS A 58 11.37 7.88 18.85
N TRP A 59 11.19 6.65 19.34
CA TRP A 59 10.47 6.31 20.56
C TRP A 59 11.10 6.87 21.84
N ARG A 60 12.39 7.21 21.79
CA ARG A 60 13.14 7.86 22.89
C ARG A 60 12.59 9.23 23.31
N ASN A 61 11.71 9.88 22.53
CA ASN A 61 11.19 11.20 22.85
C ASN A 61 9.65 11.27 22.70
N LEU A 62 8.93 10.86 23.75
CA LEU A 62 7.49 10.57 23.77
C LEU A 62 6.61 11.76 23.31
N ASN A 63 6.91 12.99 23.78
CA ASN A 63 6.16 14.20 23.38
C ASN A 63 6.37 14.59 21.90
N ARG A 64 7.55 14.29 21.34
CA ARG A 64 7.83 14.54 19.93
C ARG A 64 7.18 13.48 19.03
N LEU A 65 6.93 12.30 19.58
CA LEU A 65 6.38 11.16 18.87
C LEU A 65 4.88 11.30 18.63
N THR A 66 4.10 11.83 19.57
CA THR A 66 2.67 12.14 19.39
C THR A 66 2.45 13.19 18.29
N HIS A 67 3.26 14.25 18.25
CA HIS A 67 3.19 15.26 17.18
C HIS A 67 3.57 14.69 15.81
N LEU A 68 4.57 13.79 15.76
CA LEU A 68 4.94 13.11 14.52
C LEU A 68 3.95 12.05 14.09
N LEU A 69 3.30 11.35 15.02
CA LEU A 69 2.20 10.43 14.73
C LEU A 69 1.03 11.18 14.10
N LEU A 70 0.72 12.40 14.55
CA LEU A 70 -0.30 13.24 13.90
C LEU A 70 0.07 13.63 12.46
N LEU A 71 1.33 14.02 12.23
CA LEU A 71 1.86 14.31 10.90
C LEU A 71 1.94 13.07 10.00
N TYR A 72 2.20 11.90 10.59
CA TYR A 72 2.39 10.63 9.88
C TYR A 72 1.12 9.79 9.82
N LYS A 73 0.04 10.23 10.49
CA LYS A 73 -1.28 9.57 10.55
C LYS A 73 -1.82 9.24 9.16
N TRP A 74 -1.67 10.18 8.24
CA TRP A 74 -2.03 10.02 6.83
C TRP A 74 -1.22 8.94 6.13
N ASN A 75 0.06 8.79 6.46
CA ASN A 75 0.93 7.80 5.82
C ASN A 75 0.69 6.39 6.37
N ILE A 76 0.47 6.24 7.68
CA ILE A 76 0.11 4.94 8.29
C ILE A 76 -1.28 4.51 7.81
N GLY A 77 -2.25 5.44 7.81
CA GLY A 77 -3.58 5.20 7.29
C GLY A 77 -3.56 4.72 5.84
N GLY A 78 -2.77 5.39 4.98
CA GLY A 78 -2.59 4.97 3.59
C GLY A 78 -2.05 3.54 3.47
N VAL A 79 -0.97 3.19 4.19
CA VAL A 79 -0.40 1.83 4.14
C VAL A 79 -1.40 0.77 4.60
N LEU A 80 -2.09 1.01 5.72
CA LEU A 80 -3.11 0.09 6.23
C LEU A 80 -4.24 -0.10 5.21
N LEU A 81 -4.69 0.99 4.59
CA LEU A 81 -5.75 0.94 3.59
C LEU A 81 -5.31 0.23 2.31
N THR A 82 -4.03 0.35 1.95
CA THR A 82 -3.43 -0.38 0.83
C THR A 82 -3.49 -1.88 1.07
N ILE A 83 -3.09 -2.33 2.26
CA ILE A 83 -3.15 -3.75 2.65
C ILE A 83 -4.60 -4.26 2.63
N THR A 84 -5.55 -3.50 3.21
CA THR A 84 -6.97 -3.88 3.19
C THR A 84 -7.51 -3.99 1.76
N SER A 85 -7.10 -3.10 0.85
CA SER A 85 -7.51 -3.17 -0.55
C SER A 85 -6.98 -4.42 -1.25
N GLN A 86 -5.73 -4.78 -1.03
CA GLN A 86 -5.12 -5.99 -1.60
C GLN A 86 -5.80 -7.26 -1.08
N VAL A 87 -6.04 -7.35 0.23
CA VAL A 87 -6.75 -8.48 0.85
C VAL A 87 -8.16 -8.61 0.28
N MET A 88 -8.88 -7.49 0.15
CA MET A 88 -10.24 -7.49 -0.40
C MET A 88 -10.25 -7.99 -1.86
N ILE A 89 -9.30 -7.54 -2.67
CA ILE A 89 -9.14 -8.00 -4.06
C ILE A 89 -8.82 -9.50 -4.10
N CYS A 90 -7.93 -9.99 -3.23
CA CYS A 90 -7.60 -11.41 -3.14
C CYS A 90 -8.84 -12.26 -2.83
N LEU A 91 -9.65 -11.84 -1.86
CA LEU A 91 -10.86 -12.55 -1.46
C LEU A 91 -11.89 -12.60 -2.59
N THR A 92 -12.10 -11.48 -3.27
CA THR A 92 -13.04 -11.41 -4.40
C THR A 92 -12.60 -12.29 -5.57
N LEU A 93 -11.30 -12.39 -5.83
CA LEU A 93 -10.77 -13.23 -6.90
C LEU A 93 -10.88 -14.73 -6.58
N GLU A 94 -10.72 -15.12 -5.31
CA GLU A 94 -10.87 -16.51 -4.87
C GLU A 94 -12.34 -16.95 -4.79
N TYR A 95 -13.24 -16.06 -4.38
CA TYR A 95 -14.68 -16.34 -4.22
C TYR A 95 -15.57 -15.39 -5.04
N PRO A 96 -15.53 -15.46 -6.38
CA PRO A 96 -16.22 -14.50 -7.26
C PRO A 96 -17.75 -14.55 -7.14
N GLN A 97 -18.33 -15.66 -6.68
CA GLN A 97 -19.78 -15.83 -6.56
C GLN A 97 -20.39 -15.31 -5.25
N GLN A 98 -19.59 -15.10 -4.20
CA GLN A 98 -20.10 -14.72 -2.88
C GLN A 98 -19.91 -13.23 -2.56
N ILE A 99 -18.99 -12.55 -3.26
CA ILE A 99 -18.59 -11.19 -2.88
C ILE A 99 -19.03 -10.21 -3.97
N PRO A 100 -19.95 -9.28 -3.67
CA PRO A 100 -20.37 -8.28 -4.63
C PRO A 100 -19.21 -7.33 -4.97
N ILE A 101 -19.07 -7.05 -6.27
CA ILE A 101 -18.01 -6.20 -6.84
C ILE A 101 -17.92 -4.83 -6.13
N TYR A 102 -19.05 -4.29 -5.68
CA TYR A 102 -19.12 -3.02 -4.95
C TYR A 102 -18.25 -3.00 -3.67
N VAL A 103 -18.24 -4.09 -2.90
CA VAL A 103 -17.47 -4.18 -1.65
C VAL A 103 -15.96 -4.23 -1.94
N THR A 104 -15.58 -4.77 -3.09
CA THR A 104 -14.18 -4.83 -3.56
C THR A 104 -13.67 -3.46 -4.00
N ILE A 105 -14.51 -2.68 -4.66
CA ILE A 105 -14.16 -1.34 -5.16
C ILE A 105 -14.14 -0.31 -4.02
N THR A 106 -14.89 -0.55 -2.94
CA THR A 106 -14.99 0.36 -1.79
C THR A 106 -13.63 0.77 -1.19
N PRO A 107 -12.72 -0.15 -0.81
CA PRO A 107 -11.40 0.22 -0.28
C PRO A 107 -10.51 0.91 -1.33
N LEU A 108 -10.68 0.59 -2.62
CA LEU A 108 -9.91 1.21 -3.70
C LEU A 108 -10.30 2.69 -3.90
N ILE A 109 -11.60 2.99 -3.90
CA ILE A 109 -12.09 4.37 -3.98
C ILE A 109 -11.60 5.16 -2.76
N LEU A 110 -11.68 4.57 -1.57
CA LEU A 110 -11.24 5.22 -0.34
C LEU A 110 -9.72 5.48 -0.34
N LEU A 111 -8.94 4.60 -0.97
CA LEU A 111 -7.50 4.80 -1.20
C LEU A 111 -7.21 5.97 -2.12
N LEU A 112 -7.91 6.05 -3.25
CA LEU A 112 -7.75 7.16 -4.20
C LEU A 112 -8.17 8.49 -3.57
N SER A 113 -9.30 8.54 -2.86
CA SER A 113 -9.78 9.74 -2.17
C SER A 113 -8.80 10.23 -1.11
N THR A 114 -8.25 9.32 -0.30
CA THR A 114 -7.25 9.68 0.73
C THR A 114 -5.93 10.16 0.12
N ALA A 115 -5.49 9.57 -0.99
CA ALA A 115 -4.31 10.03 -1.73
C ALA A 115 -4.49 11.44 -2.30
N ILE A 116 -5.64 11.71 -2.94
CA ILE A 116 -5.98 13.03 -3.49
C ILE A 116 -6.01 14.08 -2.37
N PHE A 117 -6.67 13.77 -1.25
CA PHE A 117 -6.74 14.68 -0.10
C PHE A 117 -5.35 14.95 0.51
N TYR A 118 -4.51 13.93 0.62
CA TYR A 118 -3.14 14.06 1.12
C TYR A 118 -2.27 14.95 0.21
N VAL A 119 -2.37 14.78 -1.11
CA VAL A 119 -1.65 15.62 -2.07
C VAL A 119 -2.19 17.05 -2.07
N GLY A 120 -3.51 17.23 -2.07
CA GLY A 120 -4.15 18.54 -2.02
C GLY A 120 -3.77 19.34 -0.78
N SER A 121 -3.81 18.72 0.41
CA SER A 121 -3.41 19.36 1.67
C SER A 121 -1.92 19.72 1.72
N ARG A 122 -1.05 18.92 1.08
CA ARG A 122 0.38 19.22 0.94
C ARG A 122 0.65 20.39 -0.02
N LEU A 123 -0.08 20.47 -1.12
CA LEU A 123 0.05 21.55 -2.11
C LEU A 123 -0.41 22.88 -1.52
N GLY A 124 -1.60 22.93 -0.90
CA GLY A 124 -2.10 24.16 -0.27
C GLY A 124 -1.19 24.70 0.84
N LYS A 125 -0.51 23.81 1.59
CA LYS A 125 0.47 24.22 2.61
C LYS A 125 1.77 24.80 2.03
N ARG A 126 2.17 24.41 0.80
CA ARG A 126 3.32 25.01 0.11
C ARG A 126 2.99 26.40 -0.43
N GLU A 127 1.80 26.59 -0.97
CA GLU A 127 1.37 27.89 -1.52
C GLU A 127 1.19 28.95 -0.43
N GLY A 128 0.68 28.56 0.74
CA GLY A 128 0.58 29.45 1.91
C GLY A 128 1.93 29.83 2.56
N TRP A 129 3.05 29.24 2.12
CA TRP A 129 4.41 29.61 2.55
C TRP A 129 5.10 30.59 1.59
N LEU A 130 4.51 30.83 0.42
CA LEU A 130 5.02 31.73 -0.63
C LEU A 130 4.31 33.10 -0.67
N ARG A 131 3.27 33.29 0.15
CA ARG A 131 2.65 34.60 0.45
C ARG A 131 3.07 35.05 1.84
#